data_AF-A0A5P8W706-F1
#
_entry.id   AF-A0A5P8W706-F1
#
_cell.length_a   1.000
_cell.length_b   1.000
_cell.length_c   1.000
_cell.angle_alpha   90.00
_cell.angle_beta   90.00
_cell.angle_gamma   90.00
#
_symmetry.space_group_name_H-M   'P 1'
#
loop_
_entity.id
_entity.type
_entity.pdbx_description
1 polymer ?
#
loop_
_entity_poly.entity_id
_entity_poly.type
_entity_poly.pdbx_seq_one_letter_code
_entity_poly.pdbx_strand_id
1 'polypeptide(L)' 'MIDNQLISIALFAGAFGLDLGIEEAGFYTVSVVEIDADATKTIVLNRPYLSESAVPRDIRQVSQ' A
#
# COMPACT_ATOMS: atom_id res chain seq x y z
N MET A 1 11.77 10.32 2.41
CA MET A 1 11.20 10.84 3.67
C MET A 1 10.36 12.05 3.32
N ILE A 2 9.17 12.16 3.92
CA ILE A 2 8.30 13.34 3.84
C ILE A 2 8.12 13.79 5.29
N ASP A 3 8.31 15.08 5.59
CA ASP A 3 8.18 15.65 6.94
C ASP A 3 8.94 14.86 8.03
N ASN A 4 10.17 14.45 7.70
CA ASN A 4 11.04 13.67 8.58
C ASN A 4 10.52 12.26 8.95
N GLN A 5 9.54 11.73 8.21
CA GLN A 5 9.03 10.37 8.32
C GLN A 5 9.54 9.49 7.17
N LEU A 6 10.00 8.27 7.49
CA LEU A 6 10.35 7.27 6.48
C LEU A 6 9.09 6.86 5.73
N ILE A 7 9.20 6.64 4.42
CA ILE A 7 8.05 6.26 3.58
C ILE A 7 8.31 4.94 2.88
N SER A 8 7.23 4.22 2.61
CA SER A 8 7.24 2.94 1.89
C SER A 8 6.19 2.96 0.78
N ILE A 9 6.41 2.13 -0.24
CA ILE A 9 5.40 1.73 -1.22
C ILE A 9 5.22 0.23 -1.11
N ALA A 10 3.96 -0.21 -1.14
CA ALA A 10 3.59 -1.62 -1.02
C ALA A 10 3.37 -2.20 -2.42
N LEU A 11 4.30 -3.04 -2.91
CA LEU A 11 4.18 -3.71 -4.21
C LEU A 11 3.79 -5.17 -4.00
N PHE A 12 2.84 -5.67 -4.81
CA PHE A 12 2.27 -7.01 -4.63
C PHE A 12 1.75 -7.20 -3.19
N ALA A 13 1.04 -6.18 -2.70
CA ALA A 13 0.74 -6.00 -1.29
C ALA A 13 -0.10 -7.15 -0.70
N GLY A 14 -0.79 -7.93 -1.54
CA GLY A 14 -1.80 -8.87 -1.09
C GLY A 14 -2.79 -8.16 -0.16
N ALA A 15 -3.10 -8.76 0.97
CA ALA A 15 -3.95 -8.15 2.00
C ALA A 15 -3.18 -7.25 3.00
N PHE A 16 -2.05 -6.65 2.61
CA PHE A 16 -1.21 -5.73 3.41
C PHE A 16 -0.35 -6.37 4.51
N GLY A 17 -0.17 -7.69 4.52
CA GLY A 17 0.45 -8.39 5.65
C GLY A 17 1.89 -7.98 5.97
N LEU A 18 2.73 -7.84 4.94
CA LEU A 18 4.12 -7.37 5.10
C LEU A 18 4.14 -5.91 5.55
N ASP A 19 3.28 -5.10 4.95
CA ASP A 19 3.25 -3.65 5.14
C ASP A 19 2.80 -3.25 6.56
N LEU A 20 2.02 -4.09 7.25
CA LEU A 20 1.77 -3.93 8.68
C LEU A 20 3.06 -3.88 9.49
N GLY A 21 4.01 -4.79 9.23
CA GLY A 21 5.30 -4.79 9.91
C GLY A 21 6.17 -3.59 9.53
N ILE A 22 6.03 -3.09 8.29
CA ILE A 22 6.71 -1.88 7.82
C ILE A 22 6.15 -0.62 8.53
N GLU A 23 4.83 -0.52 8.68
CA GLU A 23 4.20 0.53 9.48
C GLU A 23 4.64 0.47 10.95
N GLU A 24 4.66 -0.73 11.55
CA GLU A 24 5.14 -0.94 12.93
C GLU A 24 6.62 -0.55 13.11
N ALA A 25 7.43 -0.68 12.07
CA ALA A 25 8.82 -0.22 12.05
C ALA A 25 8.97 1.31 11.90
N GLY A 26 7.86 2.06 11.81
CA GLY A 26 7.84 3.52 11.77
C GLY A 26 7.82 4.13 10.37
N PHE A 27 7.65 3.31 9.33
CA PHE A 27 7.45 3.82 7.98
C PHE A 27 6.00 4.23 7.75
N TYR A 28 5.79 5.19 6.86
CA TYR A 28 4.47 5.56 6.38
C TYR A 28 4.28 5.06 4.95
N THR A 29 3.38 4.10 4.77
CA THR A 29 3.07 3.59 3.43
C THR A 29 2.26 4.63 2.67
N VAL A 30 2.76 5.09 1.54
CA VAL A 30 2.13 6.20 0.77
C VAL A 30 1.39 5.73 -0.48
N SER A 31 1.65 4.50 -0.95
CA SER A 31 0.99 3.94 -2.12
C SER A 31 1.00 2.41 -2.08
N VAL A 32 -0.03 1.83 -2.67
CA VAL A 32 -0.20 0.39 -2.86
C VAL A 32 -0.26 0.04 -4.35
N VAL A 33 0.30 -1.11 -4.73
CA VAL A 33 0.06 -1.76 -6.01
C VAL A 33 -0.32 -3.22 -5.73
N GLU A 34 -1.58 -3.54 -5.98
CA GLU A 34 -2.12 -4.88 -5.85
C GLU A 34 -3.14 -5.10 -6.96
N ILE A 35 -3.09 -6.26 -7.62
CA ILE A 35 -3.93 -6.57 -8.78
C ILE A 35 -5.26 -7.21 -8.35
N ASP A 36 -5.30 -7.88 -7.20
CA ASP A 36 -6.48 -8.55 -6.69
C ASP A 36 -7.50 -7.56 -6.07
N ALA A 37 -8.75 -7.66 -6.53
CA ALA A 37 -9.82 -6.74 -6.13
C ALA A 37 -10.33 -6.97 -4.70
N ASP A 38 -10.21 -8.18 -4.16
CA ASP A 38 -10.65 -8.47 -2.79
C ASP A 38 -9.55 -8.14 -1.79
N ALA A 39 -8.29 -8.32 -2.17
CA ALA A 39 -7.13 -7.82 -1.45
C ALA A 39 -7.19 -6.30 -1.28
N THR A 40 -7.34 -5.54 -2.38
CA THR A 40 -7.45 -4.06 -2.31
C THR A 40 -8.63 -3.59 -1.47
N LYS A 41 -9.82 -4.21 -1.59
CA LYS A 41 -10.95 -3.93 -0.69
C LYS A 41 -10.59 -4.18 0.78
N THR A 42 -9.90 -5.28 1.08
CA THR A 42 -9.44 -5.61 2.43
C THR A 42 -8.50 -4.54 2.97
N ILE A 43 -7.58 -4.03 2.14
CA ILE A 43 -6.69 -2.92 2.49
C ILE A 43 -7.52 -1.68 2.83
N VAL A 44 -8.43 -1.24 1.95
CA VAL A 44 -9.22 -0.02 2.16
C VAL A 44 -10.06 -0.09 3.45
N LEU A 45 -10.64 -1.25 3.76
CA LEU A 45 -11.42 -1.45 5.00
C LEU A 45 -10.57 -1.28 6.27
N ASN A 46 -9.29 -1.69 6.25
CA ASN A 46 -8.40 -1.65 7.41
C ASN A 46 -7.47 -0.42 7.43
N ARG A 47 -7.28 0.25 6.28
CA ARG A 47 -6.41 1.40 6.07
C ARG A 47 -7.09 2.44 5.16
N PRO A 48 -8.14 3.15 5.64
CA PRO A 48 -8.92 4.07 4.80
C PRO A 48 -8.09 5.20 4.18
N TYR A 49 -6.97 5.59 4.81
CA TYR A 49 -6.06 6.60 4.29
C TYR A 49 -5.39 6.19 2.97
N LEU A 50 -5.37 4.89 2.64
CA LEU A 50 -4.85 4.36 1.37
C LEU A 50 -5.92 4.24 0.27
N SER A 51 -7.17 4.64 0.52
CA SER A 51 -8.30 4.45 -0.40
C SER A 51 -8.07 4.94 -1.83
N GLU A 52 -7.29 6.01 -2.02
CA GLU A 52 -6.95 6.51 -3.35
C GLU A 52 -5.92 5.64 -4.09
N SER A 53 -5.06 4.92 -3.37
CA SER A 53 -3.98 4.11 -3.94
C SER A 53 -4.29 2.60 -3.98
N ALA A 54 -5.08 2.11 -3.03
CA ALA A 54 -5.51 0.70 -2.91
C ALA A 54 -6.68 0.42 -3.86
N VAL A 55 -6.43 0.67 -5.15
CA VAL A 55 -7.30 0.29 -6.27
C VAL A 55 -6.61 -0.85 -7.05
N PRO A 56 -7.38 -1.80 -7.62
CA PRO A 56 -6.79 -2.90 -8.39
C PRO A 56 -5.93 -2.36 -9.54
N ARG A 57 -4.63 -2.65 -9.51
CA ARG A 57 -3.66 -2.12 -10.46
C ARG A 57 -2.56 -3.13 -10.75
N ASP A 58 -2.28 -3.31 -12.04
CA ASP A 58 -1.17 -4.12 -12.50
C ASP A 58 0.15 -3.33 -12.40
N ILE A 59 1.15 -3.91 -11.73
CA ILE A 59 2.48 -3.31 -11.61
C ILE A 59 3.13 -3.00 -12.96
N ARG A 60 2.80 -3.75 -14.02
CA ARG A 60 3.33 -3.55 -15.38
C ARG A 60 2.85 -2.25 -16.02
N GLN A 61 1.81 -1.63 -15.47
CA GLN A 61 1.26 -0.35 -15.93
C GLN A 61 1.79 0.84 -15.11
N VAL A 62 2.65 0.59 -14.11
CA VAL A 62 3.29 1.64 -13.32
C VAL A 62 4.59 2.05 -14.00
N SER A 63 4.73 3.32 -14.34
CA SER A 63 5.95 3.90 -14.90
C SER A 63 6.83 4.54 -13.82
N GLN A 64 8.14 4.61 -14.10
CA GLN A 64 9.11 5.38 -13.32
C GLN A 64 9.08 6.87 -13.70
#